data_AF-A0A9D1B8F4-F1
#
_entry.id   AF-A0A9D1B8F4-F1
#
_cell.length_a   1.000
_cell.length_b   1.000
_cell.length_c   1.000
_cell.angle_alpha   90.00
_cell.angle_beta   90.00
_cell.angle_gamma   90.00
#
_symmetry.space_group_name_H-M   'P 1'
#
loop_
_entity.id
_entity.type
_entity.pdbx_description
1 polymer ?
#
loop_
_entity_poly.entity_id
_entity_poly.type
_entity_poly.pdbx_seq_one_letter_code
_entity_poly.pdbx_strand_id
1 'polypeptide(L)'
;AIMMMVRHAGDPVEIMGLLESLKKDLNLKVHIDEVETALHRHQDADVVISVHGADRPGIVAQVTQALADVGFNILDLRSDVAGTTDKPIYIMQIEGKARNGLDSIQRALASLPKDIEVVLHPIDMLRG
;
A
#
# COMPACT_ATOMS: atom_id res chain seq x y z
N ALA A 1 -8.61 -3.78 9.57
CA ALA A 1 -7.98 -5.00 10.10
C ALA A 1 -6.99 -4.59 11.18
N ILE A 2 -6.82 -5.39 12.24
CA ILE A 2 -5.83 -5.12 13.29
C ILE A 2 -4.68 -6.09 13.07
N MET A 3 -3.45 -5.57 12.99
CA MET A 3 -2.23 -6.37 13.00
C MET A 3 -1.46 -6.05 14.28
N MET A 4 -0.99 -7.08 14.96
CA MET A 4 -0.23 -6.95 16.19
C MET A 4 0.88 -7.99 16.19
N MET A 5 2.09 -7.53 16.47
CA MET A 5 3.17 -8.44 16.83
C MET A 5 3.02 -8.84 18.29
N VAL A 6 3.06 -10.13 18.56
CA VAL A 6 3.09 -10.68 19.90
C VAL A 6 4.35 -11.51 20.07
N ARG A 7 5.01 -11.37 21.22
CA ARG A 7 6.08 -12.28 21.63
C ARG A 7 5.47 -13.28 22.60
N HIS A 8 5.54 -14.56 22.25
CA HIS A 8 5.04 -15.67 23.06
C HIS A 8 6.09 -16.79 23.08
N ALA A 9 6.21 -17.50 24.20
CA ALA A 9 7.20 -18.58 24.34
C ALA A 9 6.76 -19.91 23.72
N GLY A 10 5.46 -20.08 23.49
CA GLY A 10 4.86 -21.24 22.84
C GLY A 10 4.58 -21.03 21.35
N ASP A 11 4.04 -22.07 20.71
CA ASP A 11 3.82 -22.12 19.26
C ASP A 11 2.55 -21.38 18.79
N PRO A 12 2.34 -21.21 17.46
CA PRO A 12 1.15 -20.55 16.92
C PRO A 12 -0.21 -21.21 17.29
N VAL A 13 -0.22 -22.52 17.57
CA VAL A 13 -1.45 -23.25 17.92
C VAL A 13 -1.93 -22.85 19.31
N GLU A 14 -1.01 -22.69 20.26
CA GLU A 14 -1.32 -22.20 21.60
C GLU A 14 -1.94 -20.80 21.55
N ILE A 15 -1.35 -19.89 20.76
CA ILE A 15 -1.89 -18.52 20.58
C ILE A 15 -3.28 -18.56 19.95
N MET A 16 -3.50 -19.40 18.93
CA MET A 16 -4.83 -19.56 18.33
C MET A 16 -5.85 -20.02 19.38
N GLY A 17 -5.49 -21.00 20.22
CA GLY A 17 -6.33 -21.49 21.31
C GLY A 17 -6.75 -20.40 22.30
N LEU A 18 -5.83 -19.49 22.65
CA LEU A 18 -6.12 -18.34 23.51
C LEU A 18 -7.12 -17.35 22.88
N LEU A 19 -7.19 -17.29 21.55
CA LEU A 19 -8.04 -16.36 20.81
C LEU A 19 -9.38 -16.97 20.36
N GLU A 20 -9.63 -18.27 20.54
CA GLU A 20 -10.83 -18.95 20.03
C GLU A 20 -12.14 -18.37 20.58
N SER A 21 -12.20 -18.05 21.88
CA SER A 21 -13.40 -17.41 22.46
C SER A 21 -13.68 -16.06 21.81
N LEU A 22 -12.65 -15.21 21.66
CA LEU A 22 -12.79 -13.89 21.05
C LEU A 22 -13.17 -13.99 19.56
N LYS A 23 -12.55 -14.93 18.85
CA LYS A 23 -12.84 -15.24 17.46
C LYS A 23 -14.31 -15.61 17.27
N LYS A 24 -14.88 -16.41 18.17
CA LYS A 24 -16.30 -16.79 18.15
C LYS A 24 -17.21 -15.62 18.52
N ASP A 25 -16.92 -14.96 19.63
CA ASP A 25 -17.80 -13.92 20.20
C ASP A 25 -17.86 -12.67 19.31
N LEU A 26 -16.76 -12.35 18.62
CA LEU A 26 -16.65 -11.20 17.71
C LEU A 26 -16.68 -11.59 16.22
N ASN A 27 -16.88 -12.88 15.91
CA ASN A 27 -16.87 -13.42 14.55
C ASN A 27 -15.64 -12.99 13.72
N LEU A 28 -14.45 -13.05 14.35
CA LEU A 28 -13.19 -12.66 13.72
C LEU A 28 -12.60 -13.79 12.87
N LYS A 29 -11.80 -13.41 11.88
CA LYS A 29 -10.87 -14.32 11.21
C LYS A 29 -9.47 -13.99 11.70
N VAL A 30 -8.79 -14.99 12.28
CA VAL A 30 -7.46 -14.84 12.87
C VAL A 30 -6.46 -15.60 12.01
N HIS A 31 -5.33 -14.95 11.71
CA HIS A 31 -4.18 -15.56 11.06
C HIS A 31 -2.95 -15.32 11.93
N ILE A 32 -2.11 -16.34 12.08
CA ILE A 32 -0.91 -16.29 12.93
C ILE A 32 0.23 -16.85 12.10
N ASP A 33 1.22 -16.00 11.86
CA ASP A 33 2.46 -16.36 11.18
C ASP A 33 3.62 -16.13 12.13
N GLU A 34 4.53 -17.11 12.17
CA GLU A 34 5.80 -16.94 12.86
C GLU A 34 6.71 -16.04 12.01
N VAL A 35 7.31 -15.02 12.64
CA VAL A 35 8.17 -14.05 11.98
C VAL A 35 9.54 -14.00 12.64
N GLU A 36 10.59 -14.14 11.83
CA GLU A 36 11.96 -13.89 12.30
C GLU A 36 12.09 -12.41 12.70
N THR A 37 12.67 -12.17 13.87
CA THR A 37 12.78 -10.83 14.47
C THR A 37 13.81 -9.95 13.75
N ALA A 38 13.50 -9.53 12.53
CA ALA A 38 14.07 -8.30 12.01
C ALA A 38 13.33 -7.13 12.67
N LEU A 39 14.06 -6.22 13.33
CA LEU A 39 13.54 -4.94 13.81
C LEU A 39 12.63 -4.35 12.71
N HIS A 40 11.36 -4.14 13.02
CA HIS A 40 10.42 -3.47 12.13
C HIS A 40 10.94 -2.06 11.91
N ARG A 41 11.78 -1.87 10.88
CA ARG A 41 12.07 -0.54 10.39
C ARG A 41 10.80 -0.10 9.70
N HIS A 42 10.00 0.71 10.40
CA HIS A 42 9.02 1.53 9.74
C HIS A 42 9.77 2.32 8.67
N GLN A 43 9.55 1.95 7.40
CA GLN A 43 10.07 2.72 6.29
C GLN A 43 9.10 3.88 6.15
N ASP A 44 9.58 5.09 6.42
CA ASP A 44 8.78 6.28 6.11
C ASP A 44 8.79 6.50 4.60
N ALA A 45 7.60 6.78 4.06
CA ALA A 45 7.45 7.20 2.69
C ALA A 45 8.27 8.47 2.43
N ASP A 46 8.91 8.54 1.27
CA ASP A 46 9.59 9.75 0.78
C ASP A 46 8.88 10.36 -0.43
N VAL A 47 7.82 9.71 -0.92
CA VAL A 47 7.00 10.17 -2.05
C VAL A 47 5.54 9.81 -1.84
N VAL A 48 4.66 10.74 -2.17
CA VAL A 48 3.24 10.52 -2.45
C VAL A 48 3.00 10.62 -3.96
N ILE A 49 2.28 9.67 -4.53
CA ILE A 49 1.89 9.65 -5.94
C ILE A 49 0.38 9.71 -6.00
N SER A 50 -0.15 10.75 -6.65
CA SER A 50 -1.57 10.95 -6.87
C SER A 50 -1.91 10.60 -8.31
N VAL A 51 -2.87 9.71 -8.51
CA VAL A 51 -3.34 9.25 -9.81
C VAL A 51 -4.81 9.60 -9.98
N HIS A 52 -5.13 10.19 -11.13
CA HIS A 52 -6.50 10.52 -11.52
C HIS A 52 -6.75 10.01 -12.94
N GLY A 53 -7.91 9.44 -13.23
CA GLY A 53 -8.23 9.02 -14.59
C GLY A 53 -9.70 8.70 -14.77
N ALA A 54 -10.12 8.57 -16.04
CA ALA A 54 -11.43 8.02 -16.35
C ALA A 54 -11.51 6.59 -15.79
N ASP A 55 -12.49 6.31 -14.92
CA ASP A 55 -12.55 5.01 -14.25
C ASP A 55 -12.70 3.87 -15.26
N ARG A 56 -11.70 2.99 -15.31
CA ARG A 56 -11.69 1.81 -16.16
C ARG A 56 -10.92 0.66 -15.50
N PRO A 57 -11.29 -0.59 -15.82
CA PRO A 57 -10.52 -1.74 -15.39
C PRO A 57 -9.05 -1.62 -15.77
N GLY A 58 -8.18 -1.96 -14.81
CA GLY A 58 -6.73 -2.08 -15.02
C GLY A 58 -5.90 -0.85 -14.65
N ILE A 59 -6.47 0.28 -14.22
CA ILE A 59 -5.68 1.44 -13.76
C ILE A 59 -4.72 1.04 -12.63
N VAL A 60 -5.22 0.37 -11.60
CA VAL A 60 -4.40 -0.08 -10.46
C VAL A 60 -3.25 -0.94 -10.95
N ALA A 61 -3.53 -1.96 -11.76
CA ALA A 61 -2.51 -2.87 -12.26
C ALA A 61 -1.45 -2.16 -13.12
N GLN A 62 -1.86 -1.24 -14.00
CA GLN A 62 -0.94 -0.50 -14.86
C GLN A 62 0.01 0.39 -14.04
N VAL A 63 -0.54 1.13 -13.08
CA VAL A 63 0.25 2.01 -12.21
C VAL A 63 1.17 1.21 -11.31
N THR A 64 0.66 0.19 -10.61
CA THR A 64 1.49 -0.59 -9.67
C THR A 64 2.56 -1.39 -10.40
N GLN A 65 2.30 -1.87 -11.61
CA GLN A 65 3.32 -2.51 -12.44
C GLN A 65 4.42 -1.52 -12.83
N ALA A 66 4.08 -0.33 -13.34
CA ALA A 66 5.07 0.69 -13.70
C ALA A 66 5.95 1.10 -12.50
N LEU A 67 5.37 1.17 -11.30
CA LEU A 67 6.10 1.43 -10.06
C LEU A 67 7.00 0.25 -9.65
N ALA A 68 6.49 -0.98 -9.76
CA ALA A 68 7.25 -2.19 -9.43
C ALA A 68 8.46 -2.37 -10.36
N ASP A 69 8.32 -2.06 -11.65
CA ASP A 69 9.39 -2.18 -12.66
C ASP A 69 10.60 -1.30 -12.34
N VAL A 70 10.40 -0.19 -11.62
CA VAL A 70 11.48 0.70 -11.17
C VAL A 70 11.86 0.49 -9.70
N GLY A 71 11.35 -0.56 -9.06
CA GLY A 71 11.67 -0.92 -7.69
C GLY A 71 11.10 0.02 -6.64
N PHE A 72 10.03 0.76 -6.96
CA PHE A 72 9.32 1.58 -5.98
C PHE A 72 8.64 0.67 -4.95
N ASN A 73 8.84 0.97 -3.67
CA ASN A 73 8.23 0.21 -2.59
C ASN A 73 6.95 0.90 -2.12
N ILE A 74 5.79 0.34 -2.44
CA ILE A 74 4.49 0.85 -1.97
C ILE A 74 4.33 0.50 -0.49
N LEU A 75 4.08 1.51 0.33
CA LEU A 75 3.91 1.39 1.78
C LEU A 75 2.45 1.55 2.20
N ASP A 76 1.73 2.48 1.56
CA ASP A 76 0.29 2.61 1.66
C ASP A 76 -0.31 2.89 0.27
N LEU A 77 -1.53 2.41 0.05
CA LEU A 77 -2.30 2.68 -1.16
C LEU A 77 -3.76 2.81 -0.79
N ARG A 78 -4.36 3.92 -1.21
CA ARG A 78 -5.79 4.17 -1.06
C ARG A 78 -6.36 4.60 -2.39
N SER A 79 -7.59 4.20 -2.65
CA SER A 79 -8.30 4.60 -3.86
C SER A 79 -9.76 4.85 -3.55
N ASP A 80 -10.35 5.72 -4.36
CA ASP A 80 -11.77 6.04 -4.31
C ASP A 80 -12.29 6.32 -5.73
N VAL A 81 -13.61 6.30 -5.88
CA VAL A 81 -14.30 6.69 -7.12
C VAL A 81 -15.12 7.94 -6.84
N ALA A 82 -14.79 9.02 -7.53
CA ALA A 82 -15.48 10.29 -7.47
C ALA A 82 -16.25 10.57 -8.78
N GLY A 83 -16.86 11.75 -8.91
CA GLY A 83 -17.58 12.17 -10.11
C GLY A 83 -19.05 11.78 -10.10
N THR A 84 -19.63 11.61 -11.29
CA THR A 84 -21.05 11.22 -11.46
C THR A 84 -21.14 9.80 -12.01
N THR A 85 -22.31 9.17 -11.89
CA THR A 85 -22.56 7.82 -12.44
C THR A 85 -22.21 7.71 -13.93
N ASP A 86 -22.44 8.77 -14.70
CA ASP A 86 -22.16 8.81 -16.14
C ASP A 86 -20.70 9.16 -16.48
N LYS A 87 -19.96 9.72 -15.51
CA LYS A 87 -18.55 10.14 -15.66
C LYS A 87 -17.80 9.90 -14.34
N PRO A 88 -17.58 8.63 -13.95
CA PRO A 88 -16.79 8.31 -12.78
C PRO A 88 -15.32 8.67 -13.00
N ILE A 89 -14.71 9.20 -11.96
CA ILE A 89 -13.30 9.57 -11.91
C ILE A 89 -12.65 8.68 -10.87
N TYR A 90 -11.66 7.90 -11.29
CA TYR A 90 -10.87 7.10 -10.37
C TYR A 90 -9.79 7.98 -9.74
N ILE A 91 -9.66 7.91 -8.42
CA ILE A 91 -8.66 8.63 -7.64
C ILE A 91 -7.86 7.59 -6.85
N MET A 92 -6.54 7.66 -6.90
CA MET A 92 -5.67 6.78 -6.14
C MET A 92 -4.48 7.56 -5.59
N GLN A 93 -4.19 7.36 -4.30
CA GLN A 93 -3.00 7.87 -3.64
C GLN A 93 -2.13 6.70 -3.21
N ILE A 94 -0.83 6.82 -3.52
CA ILE A 94 0.17 5.82 -3.20
C ILE A 94 1.28 6.51 -2.42
N GLU A 95 1.58 5.99 -1.24
CA GLU A 95 2.73 6.42 -0.43
C GLU A 95 3.80 5.34 -0.51
N GLY A 96 5.07 5.74 -0.70
CA GLY A 96 6.12 4.75 -0.81
C GLY A 96 7.54 5.28 -0.80
N LYS A 97 8.48 4.37 -1.09
CA LYS A 97 9.92 4.62 -1.09
C LYS A 97 10.50 4.62 -2.50
N ALA A 98 11.09 5.74 -2.89
CA ALA A 98 11.81 5.92 -4.15
C ALA A 98 13.24 5.34 -4.11
N ARG A 99 13.36 4.02 -4.07
CA ARG A 99 14.67 3.32 -3.93
C ARG A 99 15.71 3.70 -4.99
N ASN A 100 15.25 4.04 -6.20
CA ASN A 100 16.09 4.39 -7.34
C ASN A 100 15.98 5.87 -7.76
N GLY A 101 15.46 6.73 -6.87
CA GLY A 101 15.25 8.16 -7.11
C GLY A 101 13.93 8.51 -7.80
N LEU A 102 13.60 9.80 -7.82
CA LEU A 102 12.34 10.31 -8.38
C LEU A 102 12.29 10.19 -9.91
N ASP A 103 13.42 10.42 -10.59
CA ASP A 103 13.51 10.42 -12.05
C ASP A 103 13.15 9.07 -12.68
N SER A 104 13.43 7.95 -11.99
CA SER A 104 13.01 6.63 -12.47
C SER A 104 11.50 6.47 -12.41
N ILE A 105 10.88 6.94 -11.32
CA ILE A 105 9.43 6.89 -11.11
C ILE A 105 8.73 7.76 -12.15
N GLN A 106 9.20 9.01 -12.35
CA GLN A 106 8.62 9.92 -13.31
C GLN A 106 8.68 9.38 -14.74
N ARG A 107 9.80 8.76 -15.14
CA ARG A 107 9.92 8.10 -16.46
C ARG A 107 9.00 6.91 -16.62
N ALA A 108 8.86 6.08 -15.59
CA ALA A 108 7.94 4.94 -15.64
C ALA A 108 6.49 5.39 -15.79
N LEU A 109 6.06 6.36 -14.99
CA LEU A 109 4.69 6.88 -15.02
C LEU A 109 4.38 7.68 -16.29
N ALA A 110 5.38 8.31 -16.92
CA ALA A 110 5.21 9.00 -18.20
C ALA A 110 4.85 8.06 -19.36
N SER A 111 5.07 6.74 -19.21
CA SER A 111 4.69 5.74 -20.21
C SER A 111 3.21 5.31 -20.11
N LEU A 112 2.51 5.75 -19.06
CA LEU A 112 1.11 5.42 -18.86
C LEU A 112 0.22 6.07 -19.95
N PRO A 113 -0.94 5.46 -20.23
CA PRO A 113 -1.94 6.04 -21.12
C PRO A 113 -2.32 7.49 -20.75
N LYS A 114 -2.59 8.31 -21.77
CA LYS A 114 -2.87 9.76 -21.60
C LYS A 114 -4.16 10.08 -20.84
N ASP A 115 -5.04 9.09 -20.65
CA ASP A 115 -6.26 9.20 -19.85
C ASP A 115 -5.99 9.04 -18.34
N ILE A 116 -4.74 8.77 -17.96
CA ILE A 116 -4.28 8.71 -16.57
C ILE A 116 -3.35 9.91 -16.33
N GLU A 117 -3.77 10.80 -15.45
CA GLU A 117 -2.96 11.89 -14.92
C GLU A 117 -2.26 11.41 -13.65
N VAL A 118 -0.95 11.68 -13.54
CA VAL A 118 -0.17 11.31 -12.37
C VAL A 118 0.67 12.48 -11.90
N VAL A 119 0.63 12.74 -10.59
CA VAL A 119 1.41 13.79 -9.93
C VAL A 119 2.26 13.17 -8.82
N LEU A 120 3.55 13.50 -8.81
CA LEU A 120 4.48 13.05 -7.78
C LEU A 120 4.76 14.20 -6.81
N HIS A 121 4.64 13.92 -5.52
CA HIS A 121 4.93 14.85 -4.44
C HIS A 121 6.02 14.24 -3.54
N PRO A 122 7.26 14.75 -3.59
CA PRO A 122 8.27 14.39 -2.61
C PRO A 122 7.79 14.76 -1.21
N ILE A 123 8.03 13.89 -0.24
CA ILE A 123 7.79 14.19 1.17
C ILE A 123 9.06 14.80 1.72
N ASP A 124 8.98 16.06 2.14
CA ASP A 124 10.08 16.70 2.88
C ASP A 124 10.23 16.02 4.23
N MET A 125 11.16 15.08 4.30
CA MET A 125 11.66 14.55 5.55
C MET A 125 12.53 15.64 6.19
N LEU A 126 11.90 16.59 6.89
CA LEU A 126 12.59 17.37 7.91
C LEU A 126 13.16 16.36 8.91
N ARG A 127 14.46 16.07 8.76
CA ARG A 127 15.23 15.25 9.68
C ARG A 127 15.06 15.83 11.08
N GLY A 128 14.27 15.16 11.91
CA GLY A 128 14.35 15.27 13.37
C GLY A 128 15.67 14.73 13.88
#